data_AF-A0A8R7QZS4-F1
#
_entry.id   AF-A0A8R7QZS4-F1
#
_cell.length_a   1.000
_cell.length_b   1.000
_cell.length_c   1.000
_cell.angle_alpha   90.00
_cell.angle_beta   90.00
_cell.angle_gamma   90.00
#
_symmetry.space_group_name_H-M   'P 1'
#
loop_
_entity.id
_entity.type
_entity.pdbx_description
1 polymer ?
#
loop_
_entity_poly.entity_id
_entity_poly.type
_entity_poly.pdbx_seq_one_letter_code
_entity_poly.pdbx_strand_id
1 'polypeptide(L)'
;MVTLPGEGKVPEPACTWDHYKAYDDLGVANNIEFHNKAERVFAELWDFYRCEDGKLEEARAVVNKHCPKLVHNLMHEARPLAVRKYMATQGYKSLDKKAGRRLRLEKDKYMEVTPRWCVDKGECWERIVDYWCSKEYRAKNKDYRNRRAGMLDPPYHQGNLNVMEFGERWASHHNAPLPNLFVSYALAHKAPYRTATPYDENDTASAYSSKTAYDQMEKFKGMAKELKGPEYDVTTEPLDHALVMISGEGRKHGKEAIAGGMFPSSSHSSLPEYKARLGISKSSTCKRSTPAMVEMEA
;
A
#
# COMPACT_ATOMS: atom_id res chain seq x y z
N MET A 1 30.44 0.03 0.50
CA MET A 1 29.98 -1.26 -0.06
C MET A 1 29.84 -2.25 1.09
N VAL A 2 28.95 -3.22 0.97
CA VAL A 2 28.72 -4.27 1.98
C VAL A 2 28.71 -5.61 1.27
N THR A 3 29.33 -6.62 1.86
CA THR A 3 29.32 -7.99 1.34
C THR A 3 28.36 -8.80 2.20
N LEU A 4 27.31 -9.35 1.58
CA LEU A 4 26.41 -10.26 2.28
C LEU A 4 27.10 -11.62 2.50
N PRO A 5 26.76 -12.35 3.58
CA PRO A 5 27.33 -13.68 3.82
C PRO A 5 26.97 -14.69 2.71
N GLY A 6 27.91 -15.58 2.41
CA GLY A 6 27.78 -16.63 1.39
C GLY A 6 28.96 -16.66 0.41
N GLU A 7 29.31 -17.84 -0.09
CA GLU A 7 30.42 -18.01 -1.03
C GLU A 7 30.16 -17.26 -2.35
N GLY A 8 31.19 -16.57 -2.86
CA GLY A 8 31.14 -15.85 -4.14
C GLY A 8 30.34 -14.54 -4.14
N LYS A 9 29.92 -14.03 -2.98
CA LYS A 9 29.22 -12.73 -2.90
C LYS A 9 30.21 -11.57 -3.14
N VAL A 10 29.79 -10.64 -4.00
CA VAL A 10 30.56 -9.45 -4.35
C VAL A 10 30.07 -8.27 -3.51
N PRO A 11 30.94 -7.34 -3.09
CA PRO A 11 30.50 -6.13 -2.40
C PRO A 11 29.48 -5.35 -3.24
N GLU A 12 28.39 -4.90 -2.60
CA GLU A 12 27.32 -4.12 -3.24
C GLU A 12 26.89 -2.92 -2.36
N PRO A 13 26.18 -1.91 -2.91
CA PRO A 13 25.66 -0.81 -2.11
C PRO A 13 24.58 -1.30 -1.14
N ALA A 14 24.53 -0.75 0.07
CA ALA A 14 23.59 -1.16 1.12
C ALA A 14 22.12 -0.77 0.81
N CYS A 15 21.48 -1.53 -0.09
CA CYS A 15 20.14 -1.22 -0.62
C CYS A 15 19.01 -2.02 0.06
N THR A 16 19.34 -2.86 1.03
CA THR A 16 18.38 -3.71 1.76
C THR A 16 18.72 -3.71 3.25
N TRP A 17 17.74 -4.11 4.08
CA TRP A 17 17.97 -4.22 5.53
C TRP A 17 19.00 -5.29 5.89
N ASP A 18 19.13 -6.33 5.07
CA ASP A 18 20.13 -7.39 5.32
C ASP A 18 21.56 -6.87 5.15
N HIS A 19 21.81 -5.86 4.30
CA HIS A 19 23.10 -5.19 4.27
C HIS A 19 23.41 -4.48 5.59
N TYR A 20 22.41 -3.89 6.25
CA TYR A 20 22.61 -3.23 7.54
C TYR A 20 22.87 -4.23 8.66
N LYS A 21 22.29 -5.44 8.56
CA LYS A 21 22.57 -6.54 9.49
C LYS A 21 23.94 -7.18 9.27
N ALA A 22 24.38 -7.26 8.01
CA ALA A 22 25.64 -7.88 7.63
C ALA A 22 26.86 -6.96 7.77
N TYR A 23 26.64 -5.65 7.96
CA TYR A 23 27.74 -4.70 8.14
C TYR A 23 28.05 -4.54 9.63
N ASP A 24 29.24 -5.01 10.02
CA ASP A 24 29.75 -4.88 11.38
C ASP A 24 29.89 -3.40 11.77
N ASP A 25 29.34 -3.04 12.92
CA ASP A 25 29.42 -1.68 13.43
C ASP A 25 30.46 -1.57 14.54
N LEU A 26 31.73 -1.48 14.14
CA LEU A 26 32.86 -1.32 15.06
C LEU A 26 32.90 0.06 15.77
N GLY A 27 31.83 0.85 15.69
CA GLY A 27 31.72 2.16 16.33
C GLY A 27 31.04 2.10 17.68
N VAL A 28 31.51 2.92 18.62
CA VAL A 28 30.83 3.19 19.89
C VAL A 28 29.90 4.38 19.71
N ALA A 29 28.62 4.25 20.05
CA ALA A 29 27.73 5.39 20.22
C ALA A 29 27.10 5.32 21.62
N ASN A 30 27.11 6.44 22.36
CA ASN A 30 26.60 6.51 23.74
C ASN A 30 27.20 5.45 24.69
N ASN A 31 28.48 5.10 24.54
CA ASN A 31 29.16 4.01 25.28
C ASN A 31 28.55 2.60 25.07
N ILE A 32 27.79 2.41 24.00
CA ILE A 32 27.24 1.12 23.60
C ILE A 32 27.96 0.68 22.32
N GLU A 33 28.47 -0.55 22.35
CA GLU A 33 28.97 -1.26 21.18
C GLU A 33 27.80 -1.95 20.48
N PHE A 34 27.74 -1.84 19.16
CA PHE A 34 26.70 -2.47 18.35
C PHE A 34 27.32 -3.56 17.49
N HIS A 35 26.65 -4.71 17.34
CA HIS A 35 27.20 -5.77 16.50
C HIS A 35 27.11 -5.39 15.02
N ASN A 36 26.04 -4.69 14.63
CA ASN A 36 25.80 -4.29 13.25
C ASN A 36 25.06 -2.95 13.14
N LYS A 37 25.05 -2.38 11.93
CA LYS A 37 24.40 -1.09 11.65
C LYS A 37 22.88 -1.12 11.88
N ALA A 38 22.21 -2.27 11.72
CA ALA A 38 20.77 -2.38 11.95
C ALA A 38 20.42 -2.19 13.45
N GLU A 39 21.23 -2.76 14.35
CA GLU A 39 21.06 -2.56 15.79
C GLU A 39 21.28 -1.12 16.20
N ARG A 40 22.32 -0.47 15.66
CA ARG A 40 22.58 0.94 15.94
C ARG A 40 21.42 1.84 15.50
N VAL A 41 20.86 1.61 14.31
CA VAL A 41 19.68 2.37 13.83
C VAL A 41 18.50 2.21 14.78
N PHE A 42 18.29 1.02 15.35
CA PHE A 42 17.24 0.79 16.34
C PHE A 42 17.55 1.48 17.68
N ALA A 43 18.79 1.47 18.13
CA ALA A 43 19.19 2.11 19.37
C ALA A 43 19.08 3.64 19.30
N GLU A 44 19.61 4.25 18.24
CA GLU A 44 19.54 5.71 18.00
C GLU A 44 18.10 6.21 17.82
N LEU A 45 17.17 5.34 17.39
CA LEU A 45 15.74 5.69 17.38
C LEU A 45 15.27 6.12 18.78
N TRP A 46 15.70 5.43 19.83
CA TRP A 46 15.29 5.71 21.20
C TRP A 46 15.97 6.92 21.82
N ASP A 47 16.97 7.50 21.15
CA ASP A 47 17.47 8.82 21.55
C ASP A 47 16.38 9.90 21.37
N PHE A 48 15.47 9.70 20.40
CA PHE A 48 14.40 10.66 20.06
C PHE A 48 13.01 10.24 20.57
N TYR A 49 12.77 8.95 20.78
CA TYR A 49 11.47 8.42 21.15
C TYR A 49 11.49 7.75 22.53
N ARG A 50 10.31 7.59 23.13
CA ARG A 50 10.11 6.83 24.37
C ARG A 50 9.07 5.75 24.12
N CYS A 51 9.24 4.60 24.75
CA CYS A 51 8.32 3.47 24.68
C CYS A 51 7.68 3.29 26.06
N GLU A 52 6.40 2.91 26.10
CA GLU A 52 5.74 2.53 27.35
C GLU A 52 6.40 1.28 27.96
N ASP A 53 6.37 1.17 29.28
CA ASP A 53 6.94 0.03 29.99
C ASP A 53 6.29 -1.28 29.53
N GLY A 54 7.12 -2.27 29.20
CA GLY A 54 6.66 -3.56 28.67
C GLY A 54 6.33 -3.59 27.17
N LYS A 55 6.41 -2.46 26.44
CA LYS A 55 6.14 -2.39 24.99
C LYS A 55 7.37 -2.46 24.10
N LEU A 56 8.58 -2.54 24.67
CA LEU A 56 9.84 -2.46 23.93
C LEU A 56 9.96 -3.56 22.86
N GLU A 57 9.61 -4.81 23.18
CA GLU A 57 9.69 -5.93 22.23
C GLU A 57 8.68 -5.80 21.08
N GLU A 58 7.48 -5.30 21.37
CA GLU A 58 6.47 -5.01 20.35
C GLU A 58 6.96 -3.91 19.41
N ALA A 59 7.52 -2.83 19.98
CA ALA A 59 8.12 -1.75 19.20
C ALA A 59 9.30 -2.26 18.34
N ARG A 60 10.12 -3.16 18.87
CA ARG A 60 11.23 -3.80 18.14
C ARG A 60 10.73 -4.62 16.96
N ALA A 61 9.65 -5.38 17.13
CA ALA A 61 9.03 -6.13 16.05
C ALA A 61 8.48 -5.19 14.97
N VAL A 62 7.84 -4.09 15.36
CA VAL A 62 7.34 -3.06 14.42
C VAL A 62 8.50 -2.44 13.64
N VAL A 63 9.57 -2.00 14.29
CA VAL A 63 10.71 -1.39 13.59
C VAL A 63 11.37 -2.37 12.62
N ASN A 64 11.61 -3.62 13.03
CA ASN A 64 12.16 -4.65 12.14
C ASN A 64 11.26 -4.96 10.95
N LYS A 65 9.95 -4.84 11.10
CA LYS A 65 8.98 -4.98 10.01
C LYS A 65 9.01 -3.80 9.04
N HIS A 66 9.22 -2.58 9.54
CA HIS A 66 9.11 -1.35 8.74
C HIS A 66 10.44 -0.88 8.12
N CYS A 67 11.59 -1.09 8.78
CA CYS A 67 12.91 -0.70 8.27
C CYS A 67 13.24 -1.23 6.86
N PRO A 68 12.98 -2.50 6.52
CA PRO A 68 13.21 -3.00 5.16
C PRO A 68 12.51 -2.18 4.08
N LYS A 69 11.26 -1.77 4.35
CA LYS A 69 10.49 -0.93 3.44
C LYS A 69 11.08 0.48 3.34
N LEU A 70 11.57 1.05 4.44
CA LEU A 70 12.20 2.38 4.45
C LEU A 70 13.51 2.39 3.64
N VAL A 71 14.39 1.40 3.85
CA VAL A 71 15.65 1.29 3.10
C VAL A 71 15.38 1.09 1.61
N HIS A 72 14.42 0.24 1.25
CA HIS A 72 14.00 0.07 -0.14
C HIS A 72 13.47 1.38 -0.74
N ASN A 73 12.62 2.10 -0.01
CA ASN A 73 12.05 3.37 -0.45
C ASN A 73 13.10 4.48 -0.59
N LEU A 74 14.13 4.51 0.26
CA LEU A 74 15.21 5.49 0.19
C LEU A 74 15.81 5.56 -1.21
N MET A 75 16.07 4.40 -1.82
CA MET A 75 16.61 4.29 -3.17
C MET A 75 15.65 4.83 -4.23
N HIS A 76 14.36 4.52 -4.10
CA HIS A 76 13.33 5.00 -5.01
C HIS A 76 13.09 6.51 -4.91
N GLU A 77 13.30 7.08 -3.73
CA GLU A 77 13.12 8.50 -3.41
C GLU A 77 14.38 9.33 -3.72
N ALA A 78 15.57 8.74 -3.60
CA ALA A 78 16.84 9.38 -3.95
C ALA A 78 16.90 9.81 -5.43
N ARG A 79 16.42 8.96 -6.34
CA ARG A 79 16.45 9.24 -7.79
C ARG A 79 15.70 10.53 -8.17
N PRO A 80 14.39 10.70 -7.88
CA PRO A 80 13.69 11.94 -8.24
C PRO A 80 14.26 13.17 -7.51
N LEU A 81 14.86 13.01 -6.33
CA LEU A 81 15.56 14.11 -5.66
C LEU A 81 16.84 14.52 -6.41
N ALA A 82 17.62 13.56 -6.90
CA ALA A 82 18.78 13.82 -7.75
C ALA A 82 18.38 14.54 -9.04
N VAL A 83 17.28 14.12 -9.69
CA VAL A 83 16.73 14.81 -10.86
C VAL A 83 16.38 16.27 -10.56
N ARG A 84 15.68 16.52 -9.45
CA ARG A 84 15.31 17.89 -9.05
C ARG A 84 16.54 18.74 -8.76
N LYS A 85 17.55 18.18 -8.08
CA LYS A 85 18.80 18.86 -7.78
C LYS A 85 19.54 19.24 -9.06
N TYR A 86 19.65 18.32 -10.02
CA TYR A 86 20.28 18.59 -11.32
C TYR A 86 19.54 19.67 -12.10
N MET A 87 18.21 19.60 -12.18
CA MET A 87 17.46 20.63 -12.91
C MET A 87 17.60 22.01 -12.25
N ALA A 88 17.71 22.07 -10.92
CA ALA A 88 17.99 23.30 -10.20
C ALA A 88 19.42 23.83 -10.47
N THR A 89 20.44 22.97 -10.58
CA THR A 89 21.81 23.41 -10.92
C THR A 89 21.90 23.97 -12.35
N GLN A 90 21.05 23.48 -13.26
CA GLN A 90 20.93 24.00 -14.63
C GLN A 90 20.09 25.30 -14.72
N GLY A 91 19.62 25.86 -13.60
CA GLY A 91 18.85 27.11 -13.58
C GLY A 91 17.37 26.98 -13.95
N TYR A 92 16.85 25.75 -14.09
CA TYR A 92 15.40 25.56 -14.29
C TYR A 92 14.63 25.81 -12.99
N LYS A 93 13.36 26.22 -13.12
CA LYS A 93 12.43 26.27 -11.98
C LYS A 93 12.39 24.89 -11.29
N SER A 94 12.43 24.90 -9.96
CA SER A 94 12.41 23.68 -9.16
C SER A 94 11.23 22.80 -9.57
N LEU A 95 11.54 21.65 -10.17
CA LEU A 95 10.51 20.70 -10.58
C LEU A 95 9.76 20.19 -9.35
N ASP A 96 8.45 20.00 -9.50
CA ASP A 96 7.71 19.22 -8.52
C ASP A 96 8.20 17.76 -8.49
N LYS A 97 7.91 17.06 -7.39
CA LYS A 97 8.36 15.67 -7.20
C LYS A 97 7.76 14.71 -8.22
N LYS A 98 6.56 14.98 -8.73
CA LYS A 98 5.84 14.13 -9.68
C LYS A 98 6.46 14.22 -11.07
N ALA A 99 6.86 15.43 -11.50
CA ALA A 99 7.61 15.71 -12.71
C ALA A 99 9.01 15.09 -12.63
N GLY A 100 9.72 15.26 -11.51
CA GLY A 100 11.04 14.63 -11.29
C GLY A 100 10.99 13.10 -11.37
N ARG A 101 9.90 12.47 -10.92
CA ARG A 101 9.69 11.01 -11.06
C ARG A 101 9.55 10.56 -12.52
N ARG A 102 9.09 11.42 -13.44
CA ARG A 102 8.88 11.06 -14.86
C ARG A 102 10.17 11.17 -15.69
N LEU A 103 11.05 12.09 -15.31
CA LEU A 103 12.30 12.34 -16.02
C LEU A 103 13.36 11.28 -15.74
N ARG A 104 14.27 11.10 -16.70
CA ARG A 104 15.41 10.19 -16.63
C ARG A 104 16.65 10.95 -17.07
N LEU A 105 17.64 11.04 -16.18
CA LEU A 105 18.95 11.56 -16.52
C LEU A 105 19.84 10.43 -17.06
N GLU A 106 20.90 10.83 -17.73
CA GLU A 106 22.05 9.98 -18.06
C GLU A 106 22.96 9.84 -16.85
N LYS A 107 23.88 8.85 -16.90
CA LYS A 107 24.79 8.54 -15.80
C LYS A 107 25.58 9.77 -15.36
N ASP A 108 26.23 10.45 -16.30
CA ASP A 108 27.10 11.59 -16.01
C ASP A 108 26.36 12.70 -15.25
N LYS A 109 25.15 13.01 -15.69
CA LYS A 109 24.25 13.99 -15.05
C LYS A 109 23.86 13.60 -13.63
N TYR A 110 23.70 12.31 -13.32
CA TYR A 110 23.47 11.86 -11.94
C TYR A 110 24.74 11.96 -11.07
N MET A 111 25.92 11.77 -11.66
CA MET A 111 27.19 11.83 -10.93
C MET A 111 27.55 13.26 -10.51
N GLU A 112 27.07 14.29 -11.23
CA GLU A 112 27.19 15.70 -10.81
C GLU A 112 26.41 16.03 -9.52
N VAL A 113 25.41 15.23 -9.17
CA VAL A 113 24.44 15.54 -8.11
C VAL A 113 24.38 14.52 -7.00
N THR A 114 25.54 14.05 -6.56
CA THR A 114 25.66 13.14 -5.41
C THR A 114 24.89 13.67 -4.18
N PRO A 115 24.00 12.88 -3.57
CA PRO A 115 23.29 13.26 -2.36
C PRO A 115 24.25 13.46 -1.19
N ARG A 116 23.93 14.40 -0.27
CA ARG A 116 24.80 14.73 0.88
C ARG A 116 25.19 13.51 1.71
N TRP A 117 24.27 12.56 1.91
CA TRP A 117 24.49 11.33 2.66
C TRP A 117 25.37 10.29 1.94
N CYS A 118 25.68 10.50 0.65
CA CYS A 118 26.48 9.60 -0.18
C CYS A 118 27.79 10.26 -0.70
N VAL A 119 28.12 11.47 -0.25
CA VAL A 119 29.26 12.25 -0.79
C VAL A 119 30.57 11.48 -0.65
N ASP A 120 30.82 10.89 0.52
CA ASP A 120 32.05 10.13 0.80
C ASP A 120 31.95 8.65 0.38
N LYS A 121 30.97 8.32 -0.48
CA LYS A 121 30.63 6.96 -0.91
C LYS A 121 30.38 6.93 -2.43
N GLY A 122 31.27 7.59 -3.19
CA GLY A 122 31.17 7.73 -4.66
C GLY A 122 30.94 6.41 -5.40
N GLU A 123 31.67 5.35 -5.07
CA GLU A 123 31.49 4.02 -5.67
C GLU A 123 30.08 3.44 -5.42
N CYS A 124 29.52 3.68 -4.23
CA CYS A 124 28.16 3.24 -3.92
C CYS A 124 27.16 4.01 -4.78
N TRP A 125 27.32 5.33 -4.88
CA TRP A 125 26.48 6.18 -5.71
C TRP A 125 26.53 5.77 -7.18
N GLU A 126 27.73 5.51 -7.72
CA GLU A 126 27.90 5.08 -9.10
C GLU A 126 27.15 3.78 -9.39
N ARG A 127 27.30 2.75 -8.54
CA ARG A 127 26.60 1.47 -8.68
C ARG A 127 25.07 1.61 -8.64
N ILE A 128 24.57 2.52 -7.80
CA ILE A 128 23.15 2.86 -7.72
C ILE A 128 22.67 3.51 -9.03
N VAL A 129 23.44 4.45 -9.56
CA VAL A 129 23.16 5.14 -10.82
C VAL A 129 23.21 4.17 -11.99
N ASP A 130 24.19 3.27 -12.03
CA ASP A 130 24.29 2.21 -13.03
C ASP A 130 23.04 1.34 -13.05
N TYR A 131 22.57 0.93 -11.87
CA TYR A 131 21.31 0.20 -11.77
C TYR A 131 20.13 1.01 -12.31
N TRP A 132 20.01 2.31 -12.02
CA TRP A 132 18.94 3.15 -12.56
C TRP A 132 19.03 3.39 -14.08
N CYS A 133 20.24 3.34 -14.64
CA CYS A 133 20.51 3.50 -16.06
C CYS A 133 20.41 2.20 -16.84
N SER A 134 20.47 1.05 -16.16
CA SER A 134 20.41 -0.30 -16.73
C SER A 134 19.17 -0.56 -17.59
N LYS A 135 19.32 -1.43 -18.59
CA LYS A 135 18.22 -1.83 -19.48
C LYS A 135 17.15 -2.58 -18.69
N GLU A 136 17.57 -3.42 -17.75
CA GLU A 136 16.73 -4.23 -16.88
C GLU A 136 15.80 -3.35 -16.03
N TYR A 137 16.35 -2.33 -15.38
CA TYR A 137 15.55 -1.40 -14.58
C TYR A 137 14.59 -0.59 -15.45
N ARG A 138 15.02 -0.14 -16.64
CA ARG A 138 14.14 0.57 -17.59
C ARG A 138 12.98 -0.30 -18.04
N ALA A 139 13.26 -1.57 -18.38
CA ALA A 139 12.24 -2.55 -18.78
C ALA A 139 11.24 -2.82 -17.65
N LYS A 140 11.75 -3.14 -16.44
CA LYS A 140 10.92 -3.37 -15.25
C LYS A 140 10.01 -2.18 -14.92
N ASN A 141 10.54 -0.96 -15.02
CA ASN A 141 9.76 0.24 -14.75
C ASN A 141 8.75 0.58 -15.88
N LYS A 142 9.07 0.26 -17.14
CA LYS A 142 8.12 0.32 -18.25
C LYS A 142 6.96 -0.65 -18.03
N ASP A 143 7.26 -1.89 -17.68
CA ASP A 143 6.26 -2.92 -17.36
C ASP A 143 5.35 -2.49 -16.19
N TYR A 144 5.91 -1.98 -15.09
CA TYR A 144 5.08 -1.42 -13.99
C TYR A 144 4.21 -0.22 -14.41
N ARG A 145 4.65 0.60 -15.36
CA ARG A 145 3.81 1.67 -15.92
C ARG A 145 2.71 1.08 -16.79
N ASN A 146 3.01 0.10 -17.62
CA ASN A 146 2.03 -0.57 -18.47
C ASN A 146 0.97 -1.29 -17.63
N ARG A 147 1.35 -2.03 -16.58
CA ARG A 147 0.41 -2.66 -15.65
C ARG A 147 -0.50 -1.64 -14.97
N ARG A 148 0.04 -0.49 -14.55
CA ARG A 148 -0.76 0.60 -13.98
C ARG A 148 -1.67 1.27 -15.00
N ALA A 149 -1.23 1.42 -16.25
CA ALA A 149 -2.05 1.95 -17.33
C ALA A 149 -3.17 0.98 -17.73
N GLY A 150 -2.95 -0.34 -17.56
CA GLY A 150 -3.95 -1.37 -17.77
C GLY A 150 -4.87 -1.62 -16.57
N MET A 151 -4.71 -0.93 -15.44
CA MET A 151 -5.69 -0.98 -14.35
C MET A 151 -6.92 -0.19 -14.80
N LEU A 152 -8.05 -0.88 -14.97
CA LEU A 152 -9.32 -0.27 -15.40
C LEU A 152 -9.87 0.74 -14.39
N ASP A 153 -9.66 0.47 -13.10
CA ASP A 153 -10.31 1.24 -12.04
C ASP A 153 -9.40 2.36 -11.53
N PRO A 154 -9.85 3.63 -11.59
CA PRO A 154 -9.20 4.75 -10.93
C PRO A 154 -9.02 4.51 -9.42
N PRO A 155 -8.00 5.13 -8.81
CA PRO A 155 -7.85 5.10 -7.36
C PRO A 155 -9.06 5.70 -6.64
N TYR A 156 -9.47 5.03 -5.57
CA TYR A 156 -10.43 5.50 -4.56
C TYR A 156 -10.18 6.98 -4.19
N HIS A 157 -11.23 7.80 -4.13
CA HIS A 157 -11.10 9.23 -3.77
C HIS A 157 -10.94 9.49 -2.26
N GLN A 158 -10.96 8.42 -1.47
CA GLN A 158 -10.77 8.42 -0.01
C GLN A 158 -9.41 8.98 0.44
N GLY A 159 -8.37 8.80 -0.38
CA GLY A 159 -7.02 9.24 -0.01
C GLY A 159 -6.47 8.49 1.21
N ASN A 160 -6.05 9.23 2.24
CA ASN A 160 -5.51 8.69 3.49
C ASN A 160 -6.56 8.48 4.59
N LEU A 161 -7.81 8.86 4.34
CA LEU A 161 -8.91 8.69 5.29
C LEU A 161 -9.32 7.23 5.36
N ASN A 162 -10.02 6.82 6.40
CA ASN A 162 -10.87 5.63 6.36
C ASN A 162 -12.25 5.97 5.73
N VAL A 163 -13.10 4.97 5.47
CA VAL A 163 -14.38 5.19 4.77
C VAL A 163 -15.35 6.00 5.62
N MET A 164 -15.38 5.79 6.93
CA MET A 164 -16.23 6.57 7.86
C MET A 164 -15.77 8.02 7.95
N GLU A 165 -14.47 8.25 8.13
CA GLU A 165 -13.88 9.59 8.14
C GLU A 165 -14.16 10.35 6.83
N PHE A 166 -14.19 9.63 5.70
CA PHE A 166 -14.59 10.23 4.43
C PHE A 166 -16.05 10.70 4.47
N GLY A 167 -16.97 9.86 4.95
CA GLY A 167 -18.38 10.19 5.13
C GLY A 167 -18.60 11.38 6.07
N GLU A 168 -17.90 11.41 7.21
CA GLU A 168 -17.93 12.51 8.17
C GLU A 168 -17.48 13.84 7.53
N ARG A 169 -16.38 13.82 6.76
CA ARG A 169 -15.90 15.01 6.05
C ARG A 169 -16.84 15.46 4.95
N TRP A 170 -17.45 14.52 4.24
CA TRP A 170 -18.45 14.83 3.22
C TRP A 170 -19.67 15.51 3.84
N ALA A 171 -20.20 14.94 4.93
CA ALA A 171 -21.34 15.47 5.67
C ALA A 171 -21.07 16.88 6.21
N SER A 172 -19.91 17.08 6.84
CA SER A 172 -19.49 18.39 7.34
C SER A 172 -19.33 19.43 6.22
N HIS A 173 -18.75 19.05 5.07
CA HIS A 173 -18.53 19.97 3.95
C HIS A 173 -19.84 20.39 3.25
N HIS A 174 -20.82 19.48 3.16
CA HIS A 174 -22.10 19.72 2.48
C HIS A 174 -23.24 20.11 3.43
N ASN A 175 -22.97 20.21 4.74
CA ASN A 175 -23.98 20.43 5.79
C ASN A 175 -25.14 19.42 5.70
N ALA A 176 -24.80 18.14 5.51
CA ALA A 176 -25.72 17.03 5.34
C ALA A 176 -25.66 16.07 6.54
N PRO A 177 -26.68 15.20 6.74
CA PRO A 177 -26.63 14.14 7.75
C PRO A 177 -25.44 13.21 7.53
N LEU A 178 -24.95 12.60 8.61
CA LEU A 178 -23.87 11.62 8.54
C LEU A 178 -24.32 10.39 7.74
N PRO A 179 -23.71 10.08 6.59
CA PRO A 179 -24.04 8.87 5.84
C PRO A 179 -23.64 7.61 6.59
N ASN A 180 -24.39 6.52 6.39
CA ASN A 180 -23.98 5.20 6.86
C ASN A 180 -22.72 4.71 6.10
N LEU A 181 -22.16 3.58 6.53
CA LEU A 181 -20.91 3.07 5.96
C LEU A 181 -21.04 2.66 4.48
N PHE A 182 -22.21 2.16 4.06
CA PHE A 182 -22.48 1.82 2.66
C PHE A 182 -22.47 3.08 1.77
N VAL A 183 -23.23 4.10 2.16
CA VAL A 183 -23.30 5.38 1.44
C VAL A 183 -21.94 6.07 1.43
N SER A 184 -21.21 6.04 2.55
CA SER A 184 -19.85 6.60 2.62
C SER A 184 -18.88 5.92 1.64
N TYR A 185 -18.98 4.58 1.51
CA TYR A 185 -18.22 3.82 0.52
C TYR A 185 -18.60 4.23 -0.91
N ALA A 186 -19.90 4.35 -1.21
CA ALA A 186 -20.38 4.77 -2.52
C ALA A 186 -19.86 6.18 -2.88
N LEU A 187 -19.98 7.15 -1.97
CA LEU A 187 -19.49 8.52 -2.16
C LEU A 187 -17.98 8.57 -2.42
N ALA A 188 -17.19 7.76 -1.71
CA ALA A 188 -15.74 7.66 -1.91
C ALA A 188 -15.36 7.13 -3.31
N HIS A 189 -16.29 6.43 -3.97
CA HIS A 189 -16.16 5.98 -5.35
C HIS A 189 -16.75 6.95 -6.38
N LYS A 190 -17.53 7.96 -5.99
CA LYS A 190 -18.05 9.00 -6.92
C LYS A 190 -16.99 10.06 -7.21
N ALA A 191 -16.50 10.76 -6.18
CA ALA A 191 -15.54 11.85 -6.32
C ALA A 191 -14.87 12.18 -4.96
N PRO A 192 -13.91 13.12 -4.90
CA PRO A 192 -13.43 13.67 -3.62
C PRO A 192 -14.57 14.24 -2.77
N TYR A 193 -14.45 14.16 -1.43
CA TYR A 193 -15.51 14.57 -0.50
C TYR A 193 -16.03 16.01 -0.66
N ARG A 194 -15.26 16.89 -1.33
CA ARG A 194 -15.64 18.29 -1.59
C ARG A 194 -16.57 18.45 -2.80
N THR A 195 -16.56 17.47 -3.71
CA THR A 195 -17.23 17.54 -5.01
C THR A 195 -18.15 16.37 -5.28
N ALA A 196 -18.14 15.34 -4.43
CA ALA A 196 -19.02 14.19 -4.56
C ALA A 196 -20.47 14.63 -4.36
N THR A 197 -21.30 14.38 -5.37
CA THR A 197 -22.75 14.56 -5.26
C THR A 197 -23.34 13.53 -4.29
N PRO A 198 -24.49 13.82 -3.65
CA PRO A 198 -25.20 12.85 -2.83
C PRO A 198 -25.39 11.50 -3.54
N TYR A 199 -25.44 10.44 -2.75
CA TYR A 199 -25.76 9.11 -3.25
C TYR A 199 -27.21 9.07 -3.75
N ASP A 200 -27.44 8.43 -4.90
CA ASP A 200 -28.75 8.19 -5.46
C ASP A 200 -28.85 6.69 -5.83
N GLU A 201 -29.96 6.05 -5.48
CA GLU A 201 -30.19 4.65 -5.81
C GLU A 201 -30.28 4.39 -7.32
N ASN A 202 -30.65 5.42 -8.09
CA ASN A 202 -30.75 5.40 -9.54
C ASN A 202 -29.41 5.71 -10.23
N ASP A 203 -28.34 5.93 -9.47
CA ASP A 203 -27.00 6.09 -10.04
C ASP A 203 -26.64 4.86 -10.88
N THR A 204 -26.26 5.11 -12.13
CA THR A 204 -25.68 4.06 -12.99
C THR A 204 -24.17 3.98 -12.80
N ALA A 205 -23.52 2.96 -13.36
CA ALA A 205 -22.06 2.78 -13.28
C ALA A 205 -21.25 4.03 -13.69
N SER A 206 -21.80 4.92 -14.52
CA SER A 206 -21.13 6.15 -14.97
C SER A 206 -21.00 7.23 -13.89
N ALA A 207 -21.80 7.17 -12.84
CA ALA A 207 -21.72 8.08 -11.69
C ALA A 207 -20.51 7.78 -10.79
N TYR A 208 -19.88 6.62 -10.97
CA TYR A 208 -18.76 6.13 -10.17
C TYR A 208 -17.48 6.08 -10.99
N SER A 209 -16.36 6.33 -10.31
CA SER A 209 -15.02 6.23 -10.89
C SER A 209 -14.66 4.78 -11.27
N SER A 210 -15.16 3.79 -10.52
CA SER A 210 -14.85 2.37 -10.72
C SER A 210 -16.10 1.56 -11.00
N LYS A 211 -16.11 0.86 -12.15
CA LYS A 211 -17.17 -0.10 -12.49
C LYS A 211 -17.17 -1.28 -11.54
N THR A 212 -16.00 -1.77 -11.14
CA THR A 212 -15.88 -2.88 -10.20
C THR A 212 -16.54 -2.55 -8.85
N ALA A 213 -16.34 -1.34 -8.34
CA ALA A 213 -16.98 -0.90 -7.10
C ALA A 213 -18.51 -0.82 -7.24
N TYR A 214 -19.01 -0.28 -8.37
CA TYR A 214 -20.44 -0.28 -8.68
C TYR A 214 -21.02 -1.70 -8.71
N ASP A 215 -20.39 -2.62 -9.45
CA ASP A 215 -20.82 -4.00 -9.54
C ASP A 215 -20.84 -4.69 -8.16
N GLN A 216 -19.89 -4.36 -7.28
CA GLN A 216 -19.86 -4.86 -5.89
C GLN A 216 -21.02 -4.32 -5.05
N MET A 217 -21.35 -3.03 -5.17
CA MET A 217 -22.49 -2.42 -4.50
C MET A 217 -23.82 -3.00 -5.00
N GLU A 218 -23.98 -3.20 -6.31
CA GLU A 218 -25.17 -3.84 -6.87
C GLU A 218 -25.33 -5.28 -6.39
N LYS A 219 -24.25 -6.07 -6.38
CA LYS A 219 -24.27 -7.44 -5.82
C LYS A 219 -24.67 -7.43 -4.35
N PHE A 220 -24.13 -6.50 -3.57
CA PHE A 220 -24.48 -6.35 -2.16
C PHE A 220 -25.96 -5.99 -1.98
N LYS A 221 -26.48 -5.01 -2.73
CA LYS A 221 -27.91 -4.63 -2.71
C LYS A 221 -28.81 -5.81 -3.08
N GLY A 222 -28.46 -6.56 -4.12
CA GLY A 222 -29.20 -7.75 -4.54
C GLY A 222 -29.25 -8.82 -3.44
N MET A 223 -28.08 -9.15 -2.86
CA MET A 223 -28.00 -10.12 -1.77
C MET A 223 -28.73 -9.65 -0.50
N ALA A 224 -28.69 -8.36 -0.20
CA ALA A 224 -29.40 -7.78 0.94
C ALA A 224 -30.92 -7.98 0.78
N LYS A 225 -31.46 -7.68 -0.40
CA LYS A 225 -32.89 -7.89 -0.71
C LYS A 225 -33.29 -9.36 -0.70
N GLU A 226 -32.43 -10.26 -1.20
CA GLU A 226 -32.68 -11.70 -1.19
C GLU A 226 -32.76 -12.27 0.23
N LEU A 227 -31.84 -11.87 1.11
CA LEU A 227 -31.72 -12.45 2.46
C LEU A 227 -32.54 -11.74 3.54
N LYS A 228 -32.78 -10.43 3.40
CA LYS A 228 -33.51 -9.61 4.40
C LYS A 228 -34.88 -9.16 3.92
N GLY A 229 -35.20 -9.34 2.63
CA GLY A 229 -36.47 -8.96 2.01
C GLY A 229 -36.39 -7.66 1.19
N PRO A 230 -37.41 -7.41 0.34
CA PRO A 230 -37.40 -6.29 -0.62
C PRO A 230 -37.40 -4.90 0.02
N GLU A 231 -37.93 -4.78 1.24
CA GLU A 231 -38.02 -3.52 2.01
C GLU A 231 -36.71 -3.17 2.74
N TYR A 232 -35.68 -4.02 2.66
CA TYR A 232 -34.41 -3.76 3.33
C TYR A 232 -33.66 -2.62 2.64
N ASP A 233 -33.54 -1.49 3.33
CA ASP A 233 -32.85 -0.30 2.85
C ASP A 233 -31.38 -0.27 3.32
N VAL A 234 -30.47 -0.44 2.37
CA VAL A 234 -29.02 -0.44 2.62
C VAL A 234 -28.45 0.93 2.96
N THR A 235 -29.20 2.01 2.76
CA THR A 235 -28.75 3.39 2.98
C THR A 235 -28.98 3.87 4.41
N THR A 236 -29.93 3.26 5.12
CA THR A 236 -30.30 3.58 6.49
C THR A 236 -29.80 2.53 7.49
N GLU A 237 -29.84 1.25 7.11
CA GLU A 237 -29.39 0.16 7.96
C GLU A 237 -27.86 0.14 8.14
N PRO A 238 -27.34 -0.32 9.29
CA PRO A 238 -25.91 -0.56 9.46
C PRO A 238 -25.38 -1.57 8.45
N LEU A 239 -24.12 -1.39 7.99
CA LEU A 239 -23.52 -2.30 7.02
C LEU A 239 -23.32 -3.70 7.65
N ASP A 240 -24.10 -4.68 7.20
CA ASP A 240 -24.06 -6.05 7.70
C ASP A 240 -22.85 -6.82 7.13
N HIS A 241 -21.92 -7.21 8.00
CA HIS A 241 -20.70 -7.95 7.62
C HIS A 241 -21.02 -9.30 6.95
N ALA A 242 -22.09 -10.00 7.37
CA ALA A 242 -22.47 -11.27 6.77
C ALA A 242 -22.86 -11.08 5.29
N LEU A 243 -23.65 -10.05 5.01
CA LEU A 243 -24.06 -9.69 3.64
C LEU A 243 -22.85 -9.30 2.79
N VAL A 244 -21.91 -8.52 3.33
CA VAL A 244 -20.67 -8.16 2.62
C VAL A 244 -19.81 -9.38 2.33
N MET A 245 -19.70 -10.32 3.28
CA MET A 245 -18.93 -11.55 3.09
C MET A 245 -19.57 -12.47 2.04
N ILE A 246 -20.90 -12.57 2.02
CA ILE A 246 -21.61 -13.42 1.06
C ILE A 246 -21.55 -12.81 -0.34
N SER A 247 -21.86 -11.52 -0.49
CA SER A 247 -21.82 -10.84 -1.80
C SER A 247 -20.41 -10.72 -2.37
N GLY A 248 -19.40 -10.62 -1.50
CA GLY A 248 -17.99 -10.58 -1.86
C GLY A 248 -17.32 -11.95 -2.07
N GLU A 249 -18.06 -13.05 -1.87
CA GLU A 249 -17.53 -14.42 -1.89
C GLU A 249 -16.33 -14.62 -0.93
N GLY A 250 -16.40 -13.96 0.22
CA GLY A 250 -15.38 -13.95 1.26
C GLY A 250 -14.40 -12.80 1.11
N ARG A 251 -13.19 -12.98 1.64
CA ARG A 251 -12.15 -11.95 1.64
C ARG A 251 -11.14 -12.17 0.53
N LYS A 252 -11.11 -11.28 -0.44
CA LYS A 252 -10.05 -11.27 -1.45
C LYS A 252 -8.82 -10.57 -0.89
N HIS A 253 -7.68 -11.26 -0.89
CA HIS A 253 -6.43 -10.76 -0.29
C HIS A 253 -6.57 -10.32 1.18
N GLY A 254 -7.45 -10.97 1.94
CA GLY A 254 -7.69 -10.67 3.35
C GLY A 254 -8.56 -9.44 3.62
N LYS A 255 -9.20 -8.86 2.60
CA LYS A 255 -10.11 -7.70 2.75
C LYS A 255 -11.53 -8.02 2.29
N GLU A 256 -12.50 -7.41 2.96
CA GLU A 256 -13.90 -7.40 2.54
C GLU A 256 -14.06 -6.64 1.21
N ALA A 257 -15.09 -7.00 0.43
CA ALA A 257 -15.36 -6.38 -0.86
C ALA A 257 -15.81 -4.91 -0.75
N ILE A 258 -16.58 -4.60 0.30
CA ILE A 258 -17.09 -3.24 0.60
C ILE A 258 -16.53 -2.81 1.95
N ALA A 259 -16.09 -1.56 2.04
CA ALA A 259 -15.60 -0.94 3.28
C ALA A 259 -14.56 -1.79 4.06
N GLY A 260 -13.63 -2.42 3.34
CA GLY A 260 -12.65 -3.33 3.93
C GLY A 260 -11.82 -2.70 5.05
N GLY A 261 -11.70 -3.42 6.18
CA GLY A 261 -11.02 -2.94 7.39
C GLY A 261 -11.86 -2.05 8.32
N MET A 262 -13.13 -1.81 8.02
CA MET A 262 -14.05 -1.08 8.91
C MET A 262 -14.77 -1.97 9.92
N PHE A 263 -14.71 -3.29 9.73
CA PHE A 263 -15.34 -4.25 10.65
C PHE A 263 -14.39 -4.59 11.81
N PRO A 264 -14.89 -4.62 13.06
CA PRO A 264 -14.07 -4.95 14.21
C PRO A 264 -13.61 -6.41 14.14
N SER A 265 -12.48 -6.73 14.79
CA SER A 265 -11.89 -8.07 14.69
C SER A 265 -12.76 -9.19 15.26
N SER A 266 -13.66 -8.86 16.17
CA SER A 266 -14.68 -9.77 16.70
C SER A 266 -15.72 -10.19 15.66
N SER A 267 -15.91 -9.42 14.59
CA SER A 267 -16.86 -9.72 13.51
C SER A 267 -16.28 -10.65 12.45
N HIS A 268 -15.04 -11.14 12.59
CA HIS A 268 -14.36 -11.93 11.57
C HIS A 268 -14.80 -13.42 11.49
N SER A 269 -16.10 -13.71 11.53
CA SER A 269 -16.58 -15.04 11.15
C SER A 269 -16.20 -15.35 9.70
N SER A 270 -15.87 -16.61 9.43
CA SER A 270 -15.50 -17.05 8.09
C SER A 270 -16.72 -17.12 7.17
N LEU A 271 -16.53 -17.05 5.84
CA LEU A 271 -17.64 -17.21 4.88
C LEU A 271 -18.43 -18.52 5.11
N PRO A 272 -17.79 -19.68 5.35
CA PRO A 272 -18.51 -20.92 5.66
C PRO A 272 -19.40 -20.81 6.91
N GLU A 273 -18.94 -20.15 7.98
CA GLU A 273 -19.76 -19.92 9.17
C GLU A 273 -20.99 -19.07 8.88
N TYR A 274 -20.84 -18.00 8.10
CA TYR A 274 -21.97 -17.16 7.70
C TYR A 274 -22.98 -17.93 6.84
N LYS A 275 -22.51 -18.69 5.85
CA LYS A 275 -23.38 -19.55 5.04
C LYS A 275 -24.14 -20.55 5.90
N ALA A 276 -23.47 -21.20 6.86
CA ALA A 276 -24.10 -22.15 7.77
C ALA A 276 -25.18 -21.50 8.66
N ARG A 277 -24.89 -20.33 9.23
CA ARG A 277 -25.86 -19.58 10.08
C ARG A 277 -27.11 -19.15 9.31
N LEU A 278 -26.95 -18.81 8.03
CA LEU A 278 -28.04 -18.33 7.17
C LEU A 278 -28.72 -19.45 6.36
N GLY A 279 -28.36 -20.72 6.61
CA GLY A 279 -28.94 -21.85 5.87
C GLY A 279 -28.61 -21.89 4.38
N ILE A 280 -27.60 -21.14 3.94
CA ILE A 280 -27.18 -21.07 2.55
C ILE A 280 -26.39 -22.35 2.23
N SER A 281 -26.95 -23.19 1.38
CA SER A 281 -26.32 -24.43 0.93
C SER A 281 -24.90 -24.19 0.40
N LYS A 282 -24.01 -25.17 0.62
CA LYS A 282 -22.64 -25.15 0.11
C LYS A 282 -22.68 -25.21 -1.43
N SER A 283 -22.75 -24.06 -2.11
CA SER A 283 -22.31 -24.02 -3.49
C SER A 283 -20.83 -24.42 -3.51
N SER A 284 -20.52 -25.44 -4.30
CA SER A 284 -19.22 -26.08 -4.46
C SER A 284 -18.14 -25.02 -4.73
N THR A 285 -17.48 -24.59 -3.66
CA THR A 285 -16.30 -23.74 -3.77
C THR A 285 -15.19 -24.67 -4.27
N CYS A 286 -15.03 -24.73 -5.59
CA CYS A 286 -13.93 -25.48 -6.20
C CYS A 286 -12.64 -24.93 -5.60
N LYS A 287 -11.90 -25.79 -4.88
CA LYS A 287 -10.54 -25.46 -4.46
C LYS A 287 -9.80 -25.10 -5.75
N ARG A 288 -9.13 -23.95 -5.78
CA ARG A 288 -8.21 -23.61 -6.87
C ARG A 288 -7.21 -24.76 -6.98
N SER A 289 -7.23 -25.49 -8.10
CA SER A 289 -6.23 -26.50 -8.39
C SER A 289 -4.85 -25.84 -8.34
N THR A 290 -4.02 -26.31 -7.42
CA THR A 290 -2.60 -25.96 -7.39
C THR A 290 -1.93 -26.62 -8.59
N PRO A 291 -0.86 -26.03 -9.16
CA PRO A 291 -0.15 -26.60 -10.31
C PRO A 291 0.30 -28.06 -10.09
N ALA A 292 0.56 -28.45 -8.83
CA ALA A 292 0.92 -29.80 -8.45
C ALA A 292 -0.18 -30.86 -8.69
N MET A 293 -1.45 -30.47 -8.87
CA MET A 293 -2.54 -31.41 -9.14
C MET A 293 -2.69 -31.76 -10.63
N VAL A 294 -2.05 -31.01 -11.54
CA VAL A 294 -2.13 -31.25 -12.99
C VAL A 294 -1.10 -32.29 -13.46
N GLU A 295 -0.04 -32.52 -12.69
CA GLU A 295 1.02 -33.49 -13.03
C GLU A 295 0.73 -34.93 -12.57
N MET A 296 -0.36 -35.18 -11.86
CA MET A 296 -0.75 -36.53 -11.41
C MET A 296 -1.77 -37.23 -12.31
N GLU A 297 -2.26 -36.56 -13.36
CA GLU A 297 -3.24 -37.12 -14.31
C GLU A 297 -2.72 -37.14 -15.76
N ALA A 298 -1.40 -37.03 -15.97
CA ALA A 298 -0.76 -37.18 -17.28
C ALA A 298 -0.02 -38.52 -17.40
#